data_AF-A0A0D0QBR3-F1
#
_entry.id   AF-A0A0D0QBR3-F1
#
_cell.length_a   1.000
_cell.length_b   1.000
_cell.length_c   1.000
_cell.angle_alpha   90.00
_cell.angle_beta   90.00
_cell.angle_gamma   90.00
#
_symmetry.space_group_name_H-M   'P 1'
#
loop_
_entity.id
_entity.type
_entity.pdbx_description
1 polymer ?
#
loop_
_entity_poly.entity_id
_entity_poly.type
_entity_poly.pdbx_seq_one_letter_code
_entity_poly.pdbx_strand_id
1 'polypeptide(L)'
;MSERDRVTADEAALERLLDEVAAARPAPPDDFMTRLLAEAEAARPRAAVTVGPARAGLRGWFAAIGGWPALGGLVASTVAGVWIGAAPPSALDGYLTGSLSVDILPDGVTLLEDS
;
A
#
# COMPACT_ATOMS: atom_id res chain seq x y z
N MET A 1 9.23 -9.74 29.03
CA MET A 1 8.68 -10.38 27.83
C MET A 1 8.44 -9.27 26.82
N SER A 2 9.20 -9.24 25.73
CA SER A 2 9.28 -8.07 24.85
C SER A 2 8.12 -8.06 23.85
N GLU A 3 7.72 -6.88 23.36
CA GLU A 3 6.66 -6.69 22.35
C GLU A 3 6.82 -7.65 21.15
N ARG A 4 8.07 -7.86 20.71
CA ARG A 4 8.42 -8.79 19.62
C ARG A 4 8.11 -10.25 19.94
N ASP A 5 8.30 -10.69 21.18
CA ASP A 5 8.04 -12.08 21.58
C ASP A 5 6.53 -12.39 21.53
N ARG A 6 5.69 -11.36 21.70
CA ARG A 6 4.24 -11.49 21.62
C ARG A 6 3.77 -11.61 20.17
N VAL A 7 4.32 -10.77 19.28
CA VAL A 7 3.96 -10.78 17.85
C VAL A 7 4.34 -12.12 17.21
N THR A 8 5.53 -12.64 17.50
CA THR A 8 5.95 -13.95 16.95
C THR A 8 5.12 -15.11 17.49
N ALA A 9 4.71 -15.05 18.75
CA ALA A 9 3.80 -16.03 19.32
C ALA A 9 2.40 -15.99 18.69
N ASP A 10 1.91 -14.80 18.37
CA ASP A 10 0.62 -14.59 17.71
C ASP A 10 0.64 -15.02 16.24
N GLU A 11 1.72 -14.71 15.51
CA GLU A 11 1.97 -15.19 14.15
C GLU A 11 2.01 -16.73 14.10
N ALA A 12 2.75 -17.36 15.02
CA ALA A 12 2.81 -18.81 15.11
C ALA A 12 1.46 -19.45 15.48
N ALA A 13 0.66 -18.78 16.32
CA ALA A 13 -0.70 -19.23 16.63
C ALA A 13 -1.62 -19.12 15.40
N LEU A 14 -1.50 -18.05 14.63
CA LEU A 14 -2.24 -17.85 13.38
C LEU A 14 -1.87 -18.90 12.33
N GLU A 15 -0.58 -19.16 12.13
CA GLU A 15 -0.09 -20.19 11.20
C GLU A 15 -0.68 -21.57 11.54
N ARG A 16 -0.71 -21.95 12.82
CA ARG A 16 -1.31 -23.23 13.25
C ARG A 16 -2.80 -23.32 12.94
N LEU A 17 -3.56 -22.24 13.15
CA LEU A 17 -4.99 -22.20 12.82
C LEU A 17 -5.22 -22.30 11.31
N LEU A 18 -4.39 -21.63 10.51
CA LEU A 18 -4.47 -21.69 9.04
C LEU A 18 -4.14 -23.09 8.51
N ASP A 19 -3.12 -23.75 9.07
CA ASP A 19 -2.76 -25.12 8.72
C ASP A 19 -3.88 -26.13 9.06
N GLU A 20 -4.53 -25.96 10.22
CA GLU A 20 -5.66 -26.79 10.62
C GLU A 20 -6.84 -26.67 9.64
N VAL A 21 -7.19 -25.45 9.25
CA VAL A 21 -8.25 -25.19 8.26
C VAL A 21 -7.86 -25.71 6.88
N ALA A 22 -6.60 -25.54 6.47
CA ALA A 22 -6.10 -26.03 5.20
C ALA A 22 -6.15 -27.56 5.11
N ALA A 23 -5.87 -28.26 6.21
CA ALA A 23 -5.95 -29.72 6.31
C ALA A 23 -7.41 -30.23 6.28
N ALA A 24 -8.35 -29.47 6.83
CA ALA A 24 -9.76 -29.84 6.90
C ALA A 24 -10.54 -29.67 5.58
N ARG A 25 -9.90 -29.15 4.51
CA ARG A 25 -10.56 -28.67 3.28
C ARG A 25 -11.57 -29.68 2.70
N PRO A 26 -12.88 -29.51 2.96
CA PRO A 26 -13.89 -30.41 2.42
C PRO A 26 -14.05 -30.16 0.93
N ALA A 27 -14.40 -31.21 0.18
CA ALA A 27 -14.71 -31.07 -1.24
C ALA A 27 -15.91 -30.11 -1.39
N PRO A 28 -15.80 -29.05 -2.21
CA PRO A 28 -16.93 -28.16 -2.46
C PRO A 28 -18.07 -28.95 -3.13
N PRO A 29 -19.34 -28.63 -2.82
CA PRO A 29 -20.48 -29.28 -3.47
C PRO A 29 -20.49 -28.99 -4.97
N ASP A 30 -21.04 -29.90 -5.77
CA ASP A 30 -21.01 -29.82 -7.24
C ASP A 30 -21.65 -28.54 -7.79
N ASP A 31 -22.60 -27.95 -7.06
CA ASP A 31 -23.27 -26.69 -7.45
C ASP A 31 -22.56 -25.41 -6.98
N PHE A 32 -21.48 -25.55 -6.20
CA PHE A 32 -20.76 -24.44 -5.58
C PHE A 32 -20.32 -23.42 -6.62
N MET A 33 -19.72 -23.88 -7.72
CA MET A 33 -19.24 -23.00 -8.78
C MET A 33 -20.38 -22.23 -9.43
N THR A 34 -21.55 -22.84 -9.59
CA THR A 34 -22.73 -22.18 -10.15
C THR A 34 -23.24 -21.07 -9.22
N ARG A 35 -23.34 -21.35 -7.92
CA ARG A 35 -23.75 -20.36 -6.92
C ARG A 35 -22.72 -19.24 -6.78
N LEU A 36 -21.43 -19.57 -6.70
CA LEU A 36 -20.34 -18.61 -6.61
C LEU A 36 -20.33 -17.66 -7.80
N LEU A 37 -20.53 -18.15 -9.02
CA LEU A 37 -20.59 -17.31 -10.21
C LEU A 37 -21.82 -16.40 -10.20
N ALA A 38 -22.98 -16.89 -9.75
CA ALA A 38 -24.17 -16.06 -9.60
C ALA A 38 -23.98 -14.97 -8.53
N GLU A 39 -23.37 -15.30 -7.40
CA GLU A 39 -23.03 -14.34 -6.34
C GLU A 39 -21.98 -13.33 -6.80
N ALA A 40 -20.94 -13.77 -7.52
CA ALA A 40 -19.91 -12.89 -8.05
C ALA A 40 -20.50 -11.88 -9.05
N GLU A 41 -21.44 -12.28 -9.90
CA GLU A 41 -22.13 -11.35 -10.81
C GLU A 41 -23.04 -10.37 -10.04
N ALA A 42 -23.71 -10.83 -8.97
CA ALA A 42 -24.51 -9.96 -8.11
C ALA A 42 -23.66 -8.97 -7.29
N ALA A 43 -22.48 -9.42 -6.82
CA ALA A 43 -21.54 -8.63 -6.04
C ALA A 43 -20.63 -7.77 -6.91
N ARG A 44 -20.58 -8.02 -8.23
CA ARG A 44 -19.86 -7.20 -9.17
C ARG A 44 -20.34 -5.77 -8.99
N PRO A 45 -19.47 -4.84 -8.56
CA PRO A 45 -19.86 -3.45 -8.49
C PRO A 45 -20.24 -3.07 -9.91
N ARG A 46 -21.54 -2.95 -10.17
CA ARG A 46 -22.01 -2.40 -11.43
C ARG A 46 -21.35 -1.04 -11.45
N ALA A 47 -20.42 -0.85 -12.38
CA ALA A 47 -19.86 0.47 -12.63
C ALA A 47 -21.09 1.34 -12.82
N ALA A 48 -21.42 2.12 -11.79
CA ALA A 48 -22.41 3.14 -11.92
C ALA A 48 -21.70 4.12 -12.84
N VAL A 49 -21.84 3.88 -14.15
CA VAL A 49 -21.64 4.92 -15.13
C VAL A 49 -22.71 5.90 -14.73
N THR A 50 -22.36 6.82 -13.85
CA THR A 50 -23.15 7.99 -13.55
C THR A 50 -23.08 8.80 -14.83
N VAL A 51 -23.91 8.44 -15.82
CA VAL A 51 -24.28 9.31 -16.94
C VAL A 51 -25.26 10.35 -16.38
N GLY A 52 -24.85 11.00 -15.30
CA GLY A 52 -25.45 12.21 -14.78
C GLY A 52 -24.42 13.32 -14.97
N PRO A 53 -24.83 14.58 -15.11
CA PRO A 53 -23.88 15.68 -15.16
C PRO A 53 -22.94 15.51 -13.96
N ALA A 54 -21.63 15.42 -14.21
CA ALA A 54 -20.63 15.32 -13.16
C ALA A 54 -20.98 16.42 -12.15
N ARG A 55 -21.34 16.05 -10.92
CA ARG A 55 -21.64 17.03 -9.88
C ARG A 55 -20.33 17.78 -9.65
N ALA A 56 -20.18 18.91 -10.33
CA ALA A 56 -18.99 19.76 -10.27
C ALA A 56 -18.85 20.22 -8.81
N GLY A 57 -17.89 19.61 -8.11
CA GLY A 57 -17.68 19.85 -6.69
C GLY A 57 -16.81 18.77 -6.05
N LEU A 58 -16.26 19.07 -4.89
CA LEU A 58 -15.34 18.21 -4.14
C LEU A 58 -15.90 16.80 -3.91
N ARG A 59 -17.22 16.67 -3.71
CA ARG A 59 -17.91 15.37 -3.56
C ARG A 59 -17.83 14.48 -4.82
N GLY A 60 -17.91 15.07 -6.01
CA GLY A 60 -17.73 14.33 -7.27
C GLY A 60 -16.30 13.86 -7.46
N TRP A 61 -15.33 14.66 -7.02
CA TRP A 61 -13.90 14.31 -7.05
C TRP A 61 -13.57 13.16 -6.08
N PHE A 62 -14.10 13.20 -4.84
CA PHE A 62 -13.97 12.08 -3.89
C PHE A 62 -14.63 10.80 -4.41
N ALA A 63 -15.79 10.89 -5.07
CA ALA A 63 -16.42 9.73 -5.68
C ALA A 63 -15.63 9.17 -6.88
N ALA A 64 -14.99 10.04 -7.68
CA ALA A 64 -14.18 9.65 -8.83
C ALA A 64 -12.89 8.91 -8.46
N ILE A 65 -12.29 9.21 -7.30
CA ILE A 65 -11.06 8.55 -6.82
C ILE A 65 -11.36 7.21 -6.12
N GLY A 66 -12.64 6.85 -5.94
CA GLY A 66 -13.06 5.58 -5.33
C GLY A 66 -13.70 5.73 -3.95
N GLY A 67 -13.99 6.95 -3.50
CA GLY A 67 -14.74 7.21 -2.26
C GLY A 67 -13.92 7.01 -0.99
N TRP A 68 -14.58 6.50 0.06
CA TRP A 68 -13.99 6.27 1.38
C TRP A 68 -12.74 5.36 1.39
N PRO A 69 -12.65 4.29 0.57
CA PRO A 69 -11.43 3.50 0.40
C PRO A 69 -10.21 4.31 -0.01
N ALA A 70 -10.36 5.26 -0.93
CA ALA A 70 -9.25 6.12 -1.36
C ALA A 70 -8.77 7.05 -0.23
N LEU A 71 -9.71 7.55 0.58
CA LEU A 71 -9.36 8.35 1.76
C LEU A 71 -8.63 7.50 2.81
N GLY A 72 -9.07 6.25 3.01
CA GLY A 72 -8.38 5.29 3.87
C GLY A 72 -6.96 4.99 3.39
N GLY A 73 -6.76 4.80 2.08
CA GLY A 73 -5.44 4.63 1.48
C GLY A 73 -4.54 5.86 1.63
N LEU A 74 -5.09 7.07 1.48
CA LEU A 74 -4.37 8.33 1.67
C LEU A 74 -3.87 8.46 3.12
N VAL A 75 -4.74 8.20 4.10
CA VAL A 75 -4.39 8.24 5.54
C VAL A 75 -3.38 7.15 5.89
N ALA A 76 -3.54 5.93 5.35
CA ALA A 76 -2.57 4.87 5.56
C ALA A 76 -1.19 5.23 4.99
N SER A 77 -1.15 5.84 3.80
CA SER A 77 0.08 6.31 3.14
C SER A 77 0.79 7.40 3.94
N THR A 78 0.05 8.37 4.50
CA THR A 78 0.66 9.41 5.34
C THR A 78 1.21 8.83 6.64
N VAL A 79 0.48 7.94 7.30
CA VAL A 79 0.96 7.24 8.51
C VAL A 79 2.20 6.40 8.20
N ALA A 80 2.20 5.68 7.07
CA ALA A 80 3.35 4.89 6.63
C ALA A 80 4.57 5.79 6.35
N GLY A 81 4.38 6.92 5.67
CA GLY A 81 5.45 7.89 5.42
C GLY A 81 6.03 8.48 6.72
N VAL A 82 5.16 8.83 7.67
CA VAL A 82 5.57 9.33 9.00
C VAL A 82 6.33 8.25 9.78
N TRP A 83 5.87 7.00 9.75
CA TRP A 83 6.54 5.88 10.40
C TRP A 83 7.94 5.64 9.84
N ILE A 84 8.08 5.62 8.52
CA ILE A 84 9.37 5.44 7.82
C ILE A 84 10.30 6.63 8.09
N GLY A 85 9.78 7.85 8.15
CA GLY A 85 10.57 9.04 8.47
C GLY A 85 11.04 9.11 9.93
N ALA A 86 10.23 8.61 10.87
CA ALA A 86 10.56 8.61 12.30
C ALA A 86 11.57 7.52 12.69
N ALA A 87 11.59 6.39 11.98
CA ALA A 87 12.55 5.32 12.14
C ALA A 87 13.29 5.09 10.82
N PRO A 88 14.22 5.98 10.44
CA PRO A 88 15.02 5.79 9.24
C PRO A 88 15.70 4.41 9.34
N PRO A 89 15.46 3.49 8.39
CA PRO A 89 16.14 2.21 8.39
C PRO A 89 17.65 2.48 8.29
N SER A 90 18.47 1.75 9.06
CA SER A 90 19.94 1.91 9.09
C SER A 90 20.61 1.74 7.72
N ALA A 91 19.88 1.25 6.71
CA ALA A 91 20.29 1.23 5.31
C ALA A 91 20.34 2.63 4.65
N LEU A 92 19.60 3.62 5.18
CA LEU A 92 19.52 4.98 4.64
C LEU A 92 20.77 5.81 4.98
N ASP A 93 21.35 5.63 6.17
CA ASP A 93 22.61 6.28 6.58
C ASP A 93 23.79 5.91 5.67
N GLY A 94 23.83 4.66 5.21
CA GLY A 94 24.85 4.19 4.26
C GLY A 94 24.72 4.79 2.87
N TYR A 95 23.49 5.08 2.41
CA TYR A 95 23.23 5.68 1.10
C TYR A 95 23.45 7.20 1.09
N LEU A 96 22.97 7.91 2.12
CA LEU A 96 23.10 9.37 2.23
C LEU A 96 24.56 9.81 2.40
N THR A 97 25.37 9.02 3.10
CA THR A 97 26.81 9.25 3.24
C THR A 97 27.57 9.03 1.93
N GLY A 98 27.08 8.16 1.04
CA GLY A 98 27.72 7.85 -0.25
C GLY A 98 27.26 8.72 -1.43
N SER A 99 26.06 9.30 -1.38
CA SER A 99 25.47 10.03 -2.51
C SER A 99 25.61 11.56 -2.46
N LEU A 100 25.93 12.14 -1.29
CA LEU A 100 26.19 13.59 -1.17
C LEU A 100 27.60 14.00 -1.64
N SER A 101 28.46 13.04 -2.00
CA SER A 101 29.76 13.26 -2.65
C SER A 101 29.69 13.27 -4.18
N VAL A 102 28.49 13.38 -4.78
CA VAL A 102 28.38 13.76 -6.20
C VAL A 102 28.62 15.26 -6.29
N ASP A 103 29.81 15.60 -6.78
CA ASP A 103 30.31 16.94 -7.08
C ASP A 103 29.22 17.81 -7.74
N ILE A 104 28.65 18.74 -6.95
CA ILE A 104 27.87 19.88 -7.46
C ILE A 104 28.83 21.09 -7.61
N LEU A 105 30.09 20.84 -7.95
CA LEU A 105 30.96 21.88 -8.49
C LEU A 105 31.17 21.58 -9.99
N PRO A 106 30.53 22.30 -10.91
CA PRO A 106 30.98 22.28 -12.29
C PRO A 106 32.41 22.82 -12.32
N ASP A 107 33.38 21.93 -12.57
CA ASP A 107 34.78 22.20 -12.90
C ASP A 107 34.88 23.04 -14.20
N GLY A 108 34.50 24.32 -14.12
CA GLY A 108 34.38 25.15 -15.31
C GLY A 108 34.35 26.65 -15.10
N VAL A 109 34.66 27.17 -13.90
CA VAL A 109 34.88 28.61 -13.69
C VAL A 109 36.30 28.86 -13.20
N THR A 110 37.29 28.42 -13.99
CA THR A 110 38.57 29.12 -14.00
C THR A 110 38.36 30.38 -14.83
N LEU A 111 38.24 31.48 -14.11
CA LEU A 111 38.34 32.84 -14.60
C LEU A 111 39.45 32.93 -15.65
N LEU A 112 39.09 33.31 -16.87
CA LEU A 112 40.00 33.97 -17.80
C LEU A 112 40.27 35.37 -17.23
N GLU A 113 41.05 35.44 -16.16
CA GLU A 113 41.64 36.66 -15.64
C GLU A 113 43.15 36.49 -15.61
N ASP A 114 43.80 37.41 -16.31
CA ASP A 114 45.21 37.79 -16.28
C ASP A 114 46.20 37.07 -17.23
N SER A 115 46.34 37.65 -18.43
CA SER A 115 47.62 37.83 -19.12
C SER A 115 47.63 39.17 -19.87
#